data_AF-A0A5C7H5Q1-F1
#
_entry.id   AF-A0A5C7H5Q1-F1
#
_cell.length_a   1.000
_cell.length_b   1.000
_cell.length_c   1.000
_cell.angle_alpha   90.00
_cell.angle_beta   90.00
_cell.angle_gamma   90.00
#
_symmetry.space_group_name_H-M   'P 1'
#
loop_
_entity.id
_entity.type
_entity.pdbx_description
1 polymer ?
#
loop_
_entity_poly.entity_id
_entity_poly.type
_entity_poly.pdbx_seq_one_letter_code
_entity_poly.pdbx_strand_id
1 'polypeptide(L)'
;MKTLRSCDLYPDVGIENLIEKSLVTISNDTLEMHDLIQEMAFAITREHNHREPGKWSRLWRVKEVSYVLTENKGTEAIEAIILNMPEQGLDSIMQGMPEQGISGKSFTTMKNLRLLKISNVRFSDDHLEYLSNELWLLKWRGYPLKTLPSSFQPKNLFKLDMCYSHVEFLWGDKKHLEKLKTIKLSNSCNLIETPDFTNITNLEKLELERCTKLRRIHPSIGSLKRLRVLRLNNCNLSEGIIPNDLGSLISLEELYLSGNNFVSLPESISELPKLKHLCLNECHRLRRLPKIPPDIHFLLAEDCTSLETISSAKKQSTSSRNMLYFLNCCKLTENQGTKDNLAVTLLKQRLQDLSHHSYQFDICLPGTKIPEWFSHCNNIGSSVGIGLRDNWLNDDFIGFAVCIVFDHNWGYGRRIECSIWSQASRTDFSFRIPTFTTAKSDHLWLGYLSREILKELLVDKCVHAHFEIYGGSDMFPHYSVKRASLVGRVGLRPYAGLDLACLWARRPSLFGGRAGWAWSIEHDPFYLH
;
A
#
# COMPACT_ATOMS: atom_id res chain seq x y z
N MET A 1 17.65 10.10 -10.26
CA MET A 1 17.99 9.05 -11.26
C MET A 1 16.80 8.55 -12.11
N LYS A 2 15.76 7.90 -11.54
CA LYS A 2 14.65 7.30 -12.34
C LYS A 2 13.93 8.27 -13.29
N THR A 3 13.67 9.49 -12.83
CA THR A 3 13.07 10.60 -13.59
C THR A 3 13.90 11.00 -14.82
N LEU A 4 15.23 11.00 -14.70
CA LEU A 4 16.13 11.39 -15.79
C LEU A 4 16.29 10.25 -16.79
N ARG A 5 16.36 9.00 -16.31
CA ARG A 5 16.32 7.81 -17.18
C ARG A 5 15.04 7.75 -18.02
N SER A 6 13.90 8.19 -17.48
CA SER A 6 12.65 8.31 -18.26
C SER A 6 12.62 9.47 -19.27
N CYS A 7 13.62 10.37 -19.24
CA CYS A 7 13.81 11.42 -20.22
C CYS A 7 14.88 11.06 -21.27
N ASP A 8 15.35 9.80 -21.32
CA ASP A 8 16.49 9.36 -22.15
C ASP A 8 17.80 10.13 -21.87
N LEU A 9 17.87 10.81 -20.72
CA LEU A 9 19.06 11.51 -20.25
C LEU A 9 19.85 10.51 -19.42
N TYR A 10 20.93 9.93 -19.97
CA TYR A 10 21.84 8.97 -19.32
C TYR A 10 22.41 9.56 -18.01
N PRO A 11 21.68 9.44 -16.88
CA PRO A 11 21.99 10.23 -15.71
C PRO A 11 23.13 9.58 -14.94
N ASP A 12 23.37 8.30 -15.18
CA ASP A 12 24.40 7.50 -14.53
C ASP A 12 25.76 8.10 -14.89
N VAL A 13 26.08 8.30 -16.17
CA VAL A 13 27.33 8.94 -16.60
C VAL A 13 27.36 10.43 -16.27
N GLY A 14 26.26 11.14 -16.50
CA GLY A 14 26.22 12.60 -16.34
C GLY A 14 26.31 13.06 -14.89
N ILE A 15 25.52 12.45 -13.98
CA ILE A 15 25.51 12.83 -12.57
C ILE A 15 26.76 12.30 -11.86
N GLU A 16 27.23 11.09 -12.18
CA GLU A 16 28.48 10.58 -11.62
C GLU A 16 29.65 11.52 -11.92
N ASN A 17 29.76 12.01 -13.16
CA ASN A 17 30.77 13.00 -13.53
C ASN A 17 30.60 14.33 -12.78
N LEU A 18 29.36 14.80 -12.56
CA LEU A 18 29.11 16.00 -11.76
C LEU A 18 29.47 15.81 -10.28
N ILE A 19 29.29 14.60 -9.73
CA ILE A 19 29.68 14.24 -8.36
C ILE A 19 31.21 14.18 -8.27
N GLU A 20 31.89 13.53 -9.21
CA GLU A 20 33.36 13.48 -9.29
C GLU A 20 33.97 14.89 -9.35
N LYS A 21 33.31 15.82 -10.04
CA LYS A 21 33.70 17.23 -10.11
C LYS A 21 33.27 18.06 -8.88
N SER A 22 32.67 17.44 -7.87
CA SER A 22 32.16 18.10 -6.65
C SER A 22 31.16 19.23 -6.94
N LEU A 23 30.45 19.16 -8.07
CA LEU A 23 29.45 20.16 -8.47
C LEU A 23 28.07 19.87 -7.88
N VAL A 24 27.79 18.59 -7.62
CA VAL A 24 26.55 18.11 -7.00
C VAL A 24 26.88 17.00 -6.00
N THR A 25 26.03 16.83 -5.00
CA THR A 25 26.09 15.75 -4.02
C THR A 25 24.77 15.02 -3.97
N ILE A 26 24.77 13.76 -3.52
CA ILE A 26 23.53 13.02 -3.25
C ILE A 26 23.42 12.83 -1.74
N SER A 27 22.38 13.39 -1.13
CA SER A 27 22.06 13.19 0.29
C SER A 27 20.61 12.72 0.41
N ASN A 28 20.37 11.66 1.19
CA ASN A 28 19.02 11.09 1.40
C ASN A 28 18.22 10.84 0.10
N ASP A 29 18.86 10.27 -0.94
CA ASP A 29 18.30 10.07 -2.29
C ASP A 29 17.92 11.37 -3.06
N THR A 30 18.36 12.52 -2.57
CA THR A 30 18.14 13.85 -3.16
C THR A 30 19.43 14.36 -3.79
N LEU A 31 19.32 14.90 -5.00
CA LEU A 31 20.45 15.57 -5.66
C LEU A 31 20.52 17.02 -5.15
N GLU A 32 21.64 17.37 -4.53
CA GLU A 32 21.92 18.68 -3.95
C GLU A 32 23.04 19.37 -4.74
N MET A 33 22.99 20.70 -4.77
CA MET A 33 23.99 21.55 -5.41
C MET A 33 24.25 22.73 -4.48
N HIS A 34 25.51 23.10 -4.28
CA HIS A 34 25.87 24.24 -3.44
C HIS A 34 25.28 25.55 -3.99
N ASP A 35 24.79 26.44 -3.12
CA ASP A 35 24.08 27.67 -3.52
C ASP A 35 24.91 28.57 -4.45
N LEU A 36 26.22 28.70 -4.22
CA LEU A 36 27.12 29.45 -5.11
C LEU A 36 27.22 28.85 -6.52
N ILE A 37 27.16 27.53 -6.66
CA ILE A 37 27.17 26.84 -7.97
C ILE A 37 25.82 27.08 -8.66
N GLN A 38 24.72 27.07 -7.91
CA GLN A 38 23.40 27.44 -8.43
C GLN A 38 23.37 28.89 -8.93
N GLU A 39 23.94 29.83 -8.17
CA GLU A 39 24.05 31.26 -8.57
C GLU A 39 24.97 31.45 -9.78
N MET A 40 26.07 30.68 -9.88
CA MET A 40 26.93 30.69 -11.08
C MET A 40 26.17 30.16 -12.30
N ALA A 41 25.47 29.02 -12.17
CA ALA A 41 24.64 28.47 -13.23
C ALA A 41 23.54 29.47 -13.65
N PHE A 42 22.99 30.22 -12.69
CA PHE A 42 22.09 31.33 -12.96
C PHE A 42 22.78 32.38 -13.83
N ALA A 43 23.94 32.87 -13.42
CA ALA A 43 24.66 33.92 -14.15
C ALA A 43 24.90 33.54 -15.61
N ILE A 44 25.26 32.28 -15.88
CA ILE A 44 25.45 31.74 -17.24
C ILE A 44 24.15 31.84 -18.06
N THR A 45 22.99 31.55 -17.47
CA THR A 45 21.69 31.68 -18.19
C THR A 45 21.34 33.12 -18.58
N ARG A 46 21.99 34.13 -17.96
CA ARG A 46 21.77 35.56 -18.24
C ARG A 46 22.72 36.14 -19.28
N GLU A 47 23.84 35.47 -19.59
CA GLU A 47 25.07 36.05 -20.14
C GLU A 47 24.87 36.86 -21.43
N HIS A 48 23.83 36.56 -22.22
CA HIS A 48 23.57 37.23 -23.50
C HIS A 48 22.38 38.22 -23.46
N ASN A 49 21.55 38.23 -22.40
CA ASN A 49 20.28 38.97 -22.37
C ASN A 49 19.92 39.51 -20.96
N HIS A 50 20.85 40.14 -20.25
CA HIS A 50 20.70 40.51 -18.83
C HIS A 50 19.43 41.31 -18.47
N ARG A 51 18.84 42.06 -19.40
CA ARG A 51 17.67 42.91 -19.16
C ARG A 51 16.35 42.33 -19.67
N GLU A 52 16.39 41.17 -20.33
CA GLU A 52 15.22 40.57 -20.98
C GLU A 52 15.00 39.12 -20.50
N PRO A 53 14.36 38.92 -19.33
CA PRO A 53 14.12 37.59 -18.79
C PRO A 53 13.34 36.66 -19.73
N GLY A 54 12.51 37.23 -20.61
CA GLY A 54 11.76 36.51 -21.63
C GLY A 54 12.63 35.72 -22.61
N LYS A 55 13.92 36.06 -22.75
CA LYS A 55 14.89 35.40 -23.64
C LYS A 55 15.83 34.43 -22.92
N TRP A 56 15.63 34.20 -21.62
CA TRP A 56 16.47 33.26 -20.86
C TRP A 56 15.96 31.83 -21.04
N SER A 57 16.87 30.86 -21.08
CA SER A 57 16.48 29.46 -21.19
C SER A 57 15.84 28.89 -19.93
N ARG A 58 16.11 29.50 -18.77
CA ARG A 58 15.64 29.05 -17.46
C ARG A 58 15.16 30.23 -16.62
N LEU A 59 13.97 30.08 -16.04
CA LEU A 59 13.36 31.01 -15.10
C LEU A 59 13.02 30.30 -13.79
N TRP A 60 13.29 30.97 -12.67
CA TRP A 60 13.31 30.34 -11.34
C TRP A 60 12.97 31.29 -10.20
N ARG A 61 13.37 32.56 -10.34
CA ARG A 61 13.04 33.60 -9.38
C ARG A 61 11.62 34.13 -9.63
N VAL A 62 10.87 34.32 -8.54
CA VAL A 62 9.47 34.73 -8.55
C VAL A 62 9.27 36.03 -9.33
N LYS A 63 10.14 37.02 -9.12
CA LYS A 63 10.06 38.35 -9.76
C LYS A 63 10.11 38.25 -11.29
N GLU A 64 11.08 37.52 -11.83
CA GLU A 64 11.27 37.39 -13.27
C GLU A 64 10.20 36.50 -13.91
N VAL A 65 9.80 35.41 -13.26
CA VAL A 65 8.69 34.58 -13.76
C VAL A 65 7.40 35.38 -13.77
N SER A 66 7.09 36.11 -12.69
CA SER A 66 5.90 36.96 -12.61
C SER A 66 5.90 37.97 -13.74
N TYR A 67 6.99 38.72 -13.91
CA TYR A 67 7.12 39.71 -14.98
C TYR A 67 6.91 39.09 -16.37
N VAL A 68 7.56 37.96 -16.65
CA VAL A 68 7.46 37.30 -17.96
C VAL A 68 6.04 36.82 -18.25
N LEU A 69 5.33 36.29 -17.24
CA LEU A 69 3.97 35.79 -17.39
C LEU A 69 2.94 36.91 -17.47
N THR A 70 2.98 37.92 -16.59
CA THR A 70 1.99 39.01 -16.59
C THR A 70 2.11 39.89 -17.83
N GLU A 71 3.33 40.20 -18.25
CA GLU A 71 3.59 41.09 -19.39
C GLU A 71 3.61 40.34 -20.73
N ASN A 72 3.32 39.03 -20.74
CA ASN A 72 3.36 38.15 -21.91
C ASN A 72 4.69 38.26 -22.69
N LYS A 73 5.82 38.35 -21.97
CA LYS A 73 7.16 38.51 -22.56
C LYS A 73 7.90 37.20 -22.81
N GLY A 74 7.24 36.07 -22.57
CA GLY A 74 7.82 34.76 -22.85
C GLY A 74 8.23 34.62 -24.31
N THR A 75 9.31 33.91 -24.57
CA THR A 75 9.73 33.56 -25.94
C THR A 75 10.05 32.07 -26.03
N GLU A 76 10.30 31.60 -27.25
CA GLU A 76 10.73 30.23 -27.52
C GLU A 76 12.11 29.88 -26.92
N ALA A 77 12.86 30.87 -26.44
CA ALA A 77 14.11 30.64 -25.74
C ALA A 77 13.88 29.94 -24.38
N ILE A 78 12.72 30.15 -23.75
CA ILE A 78 12.43 29.60 -22.42
C ILE A 78 12.15 28.10 -22.54
N GLU A 79 13.04 27.30 -21.94
CA GLU A 79 12.89 25.85 -21.86
C GLU A 79 12.42 25.37 -20.48
N ALA A 80 12.64 26.16 -19.42
CA ALA A 80 12.26 25.78 -18.06
C ALA A 80 11.74 26.96 -17.24
N ILE A 81 10.62 26.75 -16.55
CA ILE A 81 10.07 27.65 -15.53
C ILE A 81 9.89 26.84 -14.23
N ILE A 82 10.58 27.24 -13.17
CA ILE A 82 10.60 26.52 -11.89
C ILE A 82 10.38 27.49 -10.73
N LEU A 83 9.17 27.56 -10.21
CA LEU A 83 8.89 28.26 -8.96
C LEU A 83 8.94 27.28 -7.79
N ASN A 84 9.99 27.39 -6.99
CA ASN A 84 10.11 26.68 -5.72
C ASN A 84 9.30 27.41 -4.65
N MET A 85 8.01 27.09 -4.57
CA MET A 85 7.14 27.55 -3.48
C MET A 85 7.13 26.50 -2.35
N PRO A 86 7.23 26.91 -1.06
CA PRO A 86 7.14 25.98 0.06
C PRO A 86 5.76 25.29 0.06
N GLU A 87 5.75 23.98 0.34
CA GLU A 87 4.52 23.16 0.27
C GLU A 87 3.53 23.42 1.42
N GLN A 88 3.81 24.35 2.34
CA GLN A 88 3.04 24.59 3.57
C GLN A 88 2.25 25.91 3.55
N GLY A 89 0.96 25.81 3.92
CA GLY A 89 0.06 26.92 4.23
C GLY A 89 -0.70 27.46 3.03
N LEU A 90 -2.02 27.23 2.95
CA LEU A 90 -2.90 27.85 1.94
C LEU A 90 -2.78 29.39 1.98
N ASP A 91 -2.52 29.95 3.17
CA ASP A 91 -2.41 31.38 3.45
C ASP A 91 -1.04 31.99 3.04
N SER A 92 0.03 31.19 3.02
CA SER A 92 1.38 31.67 2.64
C SER A 92 1.61 31.67 1.13
N ILE A 93 0.79 30.95 0.35
CA ILE A 93 0.99 30.77 -1.11
C ILE A 93 0.48 31.99 -1.91
N MET A 94 -0.37 32.82 -1.32
CA MET A 94 -0.88 34.05 -1.97
C MET A 94 0.14 35.19 -2.01
N GLN A 95 1.28 35.10 -1.31
CA GLN A 95 2.21 36.23 -1.13
C GLN A 95 3.25 36.44 -2.25
N GLY A 96 3.24 35.63 -3.32
CA GLY A 96 4.28 35.71 -4.37
C GLY A 96 3.78 35.84 -5.81
N MET A 97 2.48 35.70 -6.05
CA MET A 97 1.87 35.81 -7.38
C MET A 97 1.03 37.09 -7.43
N PRO A 98 0.97 37.77 -8.59
CA PRO A 98 0.22 39.01 -8.72
C PRO A 98 -1.28 38.79 -8.45
N GLU A 99 -1.91 39.71 -7.74
CA GLU A 99 -3.37 39.69 -7.53
C GLU A 99 -4.12 39.77 -8.86
N GLN A 100 -3.55 40.52 -9.81
CA GLN A 100 -3.96 40.56 -11.20
C GLN A 100 -3.48 39.26 -11.87
N GLY A 101 -4.41 38.38 -12.24
CA GLY A 101 -4.10 37.09 -12.88
C GLY A 101 -3.29 37.26 -14.18
N ILE A 102 -2.66 36.17 -14.63
CA ILE A 102 -1.95 36.16 -15.91
C ILE A 102 -2.92 35.97 -17.08
N SER A 103 -2.56 36.40 -18.28
CA SER A 103 -3.42 36.18 -19.45
C SER A 103 -3.39 34.70 -19.87
N GLY A 104 -4.49 34.23 -20.48
CA GLY A 104 -4.50 32.91 -21.13
C GLY A 104 -3.47 32.76 -22.25
N LYS A 105 -2.89 33.87 -22.72
CA LYS A 105 -1.87 33.95 -23.77
C LYS A 105 -0.44 33.83 -23.27
N SER A 106 -0.19 33.88 -21.96
CA SER A 106 1.16 34.00 -21.40
C SER A 106 2.12 32.86 -21.81
N PHE A 107 1.60 31.68 -22.16
CA PHE A 107 2.39 30.53 -22.58
C PHE A 107 2.46 30.32 -24.10
N THR A 108 1.72 31.10 -24.89
CA THR A 108 1.54 30.87 -26.35
C THR A 108 2.83 30.92 -27.17
N THR A 109 3.77 31.76 -26.76
CA THR A 109 5.07 31.96 -27.43
C THR A 109 6.16 31.00 -26.93
N MET A 110 5.98 30.37 -25.76
CA MET A 110 6.97 29.50 -25.10
C MET A 110 6.93 28.08 -25.67
N LYS A 111 7.13 27.94 -26.98
CA LYS A 111 6.93 26.67 -27.71
C LYS A 111 7.90 25.57 -27.30
N ASN A 112 9.10 25.91 -26.83
CA ASN A 112 10.14 24.95 -26.44
C ASN A 112 10.16 24.63 -24.93
N LEU A 113 9.11 24.98 -24.19
CA LEU A 113 9.04 24.75 -22.75
C LEU A 113 9.01 23.23 -22.45
N ARG A 114 10.05 22.74 -21.77
CA ARG A 114 10.25 21.32 -21.40
C ARG A 114 9.94 21.03 -19.94
N LEU A 115 10.10 22.04 -19.08
CA LEU A 115 9.88 21.90 -17.64
C LEU A 115 9.03 23.05 -17.12
N LEU A 116 7.85 22.72 -16.57
CA LEU A 116 6.99 23.70 -15.91
C LEU A 116 6.66 23.25 -14.50
N LYS A 117 7.16 23.99 -13.51
CA LYS A 117 6.80 23.86 -12.10
C LYS A 117 6.29 25.21 -11.59
N ILE A 118 4.98 25.33 -11.40
CA ILE A 118 4.32 26.54 -10.90
C ILE A 118 3.18 26.15 -9.95
N SER A 119 2.63 27.13 -9.21
CA SER A 119 1.57 26.87 -8.25
C SER A 119 0.64 28.07 -8.11
N ASN A 120 -0.66 27.80 -7.96
CA ASN A 120 -1.71 28.77 -7.61
C ASN A 120 -1.74 30.03 -8.49
N VAL A 121 -1.44 29.86 -9.77
CA VAL A 121 -1.56 30.92 -10.78
C VAL A 121 -3.05 31.16 -11.06
N ARG A 122 -3.48 32.42 -11.11
CA ARG A 122 -4.83 32.83 -11.54
C ARG A 122 -4.79 33.30 -13.00
N PHE A 123 -5.84 33.04 -13.77
CA PHE A 123 -5.98 33.60 -15.12
C PHE A 123 -6.98 34.75 -15.12
N SER A 124 -6.71 35.81 -15.88
CA SER A 124 -7.67 36.91 -16.07
C SER A 124 -8.86 36.51 -16.93
N ASP A 125 -8.65 35.61 -17.89
CA ASP A 125 -9.58 35.32 -18.98
C ASP A 125 -10.27 33.95 -18.82
N ASP A 126 -10.09 33.28 -17.67
CA ASP A 126 -10.56 31.90 -17.37
C ASP A 126 -10.28 30.88 -18.51
N HIS A 127 -9.21 31.12 -19.26
CA HIS A 127 -8.81 30.34 -20.42
C HIS A 127 -7.30 30.22 -20.47
N LEU A 128 -6.81 29.09 -21.01
CA LEU A 128 -5.41 28.88 -21.35
C LEU A 128 -5.38 28.44 -22.82
N GLU A 129 -4.78 29.28 -23.67
CA GLU A 129 -4.84 29.11 -25.12
C GLU A 129 -3.90 27.98 -25.59
N TYR A 130 -2.73 27.89 -24.95
CA TYR A 130 -1.69 26.96 -25.34
C TYR A 130 -0.81 26.58 -24.16
N LEU A 131 -0.33 25.33 -24.20
CA LEU A 131 0.75 24.85 -23.36
C LEU A 131 1.69 24.02 -24.22
N SER A 132 3.00 24.13 -24.00
CA SER A 132 4.00 23.51 -24.88
C SER A 132 3.87 21.99 -24.97
N ASN A 133 3.93 21.46 -26.19
CA ASN A 133 3.97 20.03 -26.47
C ASN A 133 5.36 19.41 -26.30
N GLU A 134 6.38 20.23 -26.02
CA GLU A 134 7.74 19.77 -25.67
C GLU A 134 7.89 19.48 -24.17
N LEU A 135 6.85 19.66 -23.38
CA LEU A 135 6.88 19.41 -21.93
C LEU A 135 7.24 17.95 -21.61
N TRP A 136 8.22 17.78 -20.74
CA TRP A 136 8.65 16.52 -20.14
C TRP A 136 8.07 16.36 -18.74
N LEU A 137 8.03 17.45 -17.98
CA LEU A 137 7.44 17.50 -16.65
C LEU A 137 6.53 18.71 -16.51
N LEU A 138 5.30 18.44 -16.06
CA LEU A 138 4.33 19.45 -15.70
C LEU A 138 3.95 19.26 -14.22
N LYS A 139 4.42 20.15 -13.33
CA LYS A 139 3.96 20.28 -11.95
C LYS A 139 3.22 21.59 -11.78
N TRP A 140 1.90 21.56 -11.75
CA TRP A 140 1.05 22.73 -11.61
C TRP A 140 0.07 22.55 -10.46
N ARG A 141 0.53 22.82 -9.24
CA ARG A 141 -0.33 22.73 -8.06
C ARG A 141 -1.39 23.83 -8.10
N GLY A 142 -2.64 23.50 -7.82
CA GLY A 142 -3.72 24.49 -7.84
C GLY A 142 -4.02 25.03 -9.23
N TYR A 143 -3.95 24.20 -10.27
CA TYR A 143 -4.34 24.62 -11.62
C TYR A 143 -5.80 25.12 -11.60
N PRO A 144 -6.05 26.35 -12.08
CA PRO A 144 -7.33 27.04 -11.84
C PRO A 144 -8.43 26.67 -12.83
N LEU A 145 -8.10 26.10 -14.00
CA LEU A 145 -9.07 25.87 -15.07
C LEU A 145 -9.70 24.48 -14.99
N LYS A 146 -10.86 24.34 -15.64
CA LYS A 146 -11.65 23.10 -15.66
C LYS A 146 -11.04 21.98 -16.51
N THR A 147 -10.20 22.32 -17.49
CA THR A 147 -9.54 21.38 -18.40
C THR A 147 -8.18 21.94 -18.86
N LEU A 148 -7.29 21.07 -19.30
CA LEU A 148 -6.13 21.48 -20.09
C LEU A 148 -6.56 21.91 -21.51
N PRO A 149 -5.74 22.70 -22.21
CA PRO A 149 -6.02 23.13 -23.59
C PRO A 149 -6.16 21.92 -24.53
N SER A 150 -7.09 21.98 -25.49
CA SER A 150 -7.32 20.89 -26.45
C SER A 150 -6.10 20.58 -27.31
N SER A 151 -5.32 21.62 -27.65
CA SER A 151 -4.06 21.57 -28.41
C SER A 151 -2.91 20.84 -27.69
N PHE A 152 -3.07 20.56 -26.38
CA PHE A 152 -2.04 19.95 -25.55
C PHE A 152 -1.89 18.44 -25.87
N GLN A 153 -0.79 18.08 -26.51
CA GLN A 153 -0.40 16.74 -26.95
C GLN A 153 1.09 16.48 -26.67
N PRO A 154 1.52 16.47 -25.39
CA PRO A 154 2.93 16.47 -25.03
C PRO A 154 3.53 15.06 -25.09
N LYS A 155 3.98 14.63 -26.28
CA LYS A 155 4.48 13.26 -26.52
C LYS A 155 5.66 12.86 -25.62
N ASN A 156 6.43 13.84 -25.15
CA ASN A 156 7.59 13.63 -24.28
C ASN A 156 7.27 13.69 -22.78
N LEU A 157 6.00 13.95 -22.40
CA LEU A 157 5.62 14.10 -21.00
C LEU A 157 5.78 12.78 -20.25
N PHE A 158 6.65 12.75 -19.23
CA PHE A 158 6.82 11.58 -18.38
C PHE A 158 6.11 11.72 -17.03
N LYS A 159 5.86 12.95 -16.56
CA LYS A 159 5.18 13.22 -15.29
C LYS A 159 4.22 14.41 -15.39
N LEU A 160 2.98 14.16 -14.98
CA LEU A 160 1.92 15.14 -14.79
C LEU A 160 1.55 15.20 -13.30
N ASP A 161 1.71 16.34 -12.67
CA ASP A 161 1.44 16.57 -11.25
C ASP A 161 0.65 17.85 -11.08
N MET A 162 -0.67 17.73 -11.03
CA MET A 162 -1.60 18.84 -10.91
C MET A 162 -2.47 18.64 -9.67
N CYS A 163 -1.85 18.37 -8.52
CA CYS A 163 -2.58 18.27 -7.25
C CYS A 163 -3.31 19.58 -6.90
N TYR A 164 -4.42 19.50 -6.17
CA TYR A 164 -5.25 20.64 -5.75
C TYR A 164 -5.92 21.42 -6.90
N SER A 165 -6.10 20.78 -8.06
CA SER A 165 -6.60 21.49 -9.24
C SER A 165 -8.13 21.61 -9.28
N HIS A 166 -8.60 22.60 -10.03
CA HIS A 166 -10.01 22.83 -10.31
C HIS A 166 -10.51 22.05 -11.53
N VAL A 167 -9.68 21.16 -12.08
CA VAL A 167 -10.03 20.34 -13.25
C VAL A 167 -11.28 19.52 -12.96
N GLU A 168 -12.24 19.60 -13.88
CA GLU A 168 -13.42 18.74 -13.92
C GLU A 168 -13.15 17.53 -14.83
N PHE A 169 -12.46 17.79 -15.94
CA PHE A 169 -11.95 16.80 -16.89
C PHE A 169 -10.51 17.15 -17.23
N LEU A 170 -9.60 16.17 -17.23
CA LEU A 170 -8.19 16.47 -17.52
C LEU A 170 -8.00 16.96 -18.97
N TRP A 171 -8.60 16.22 -19.91
CA TRP A 171 -8.71 16.53 -21.33
C TRP A 171 -9.86 15.71 -21.93
N GLY A 172 -10.53 16.22 -22.96
CA GLY A 172 -11.67 15.55 -23.62
C GLY A 172 -11.28 14.52 -24.68
N ASP A 173 -10.15 14.73 -25.36
CA ASP A 173 -9.72 13.88 -26.48
C ASP A 173 -8.79 12.75 -26.03
N LYS A 174 -8.75 11.69 -26.84
CA LYS A 174 -7.75 10.61 -26.70
C LYS A 174 -6.34 11.18 -26.86
N LYS A 175 -5.45 10.87 -25.92
CA LYS A 175 -4.05 11.30 -25.95
C LYS A 175 -3.12 10.11 -26.18
N HIS A 176 -2.12 10.29 -27.05
CA HIS A 176 -1.02 9.33 -27.24
C HIS A 176 0.19 9.80 -26.44
N LEU A 177 0.34 9.29 -25.21
CA LEU A 177 1.37 9.72 -24.26
C LEU A 177 2.21 8.53 -23.80
N GLU A 178 3.01 7.99 -24.72
CA GLU A 178 3.78 6.77 -24.49
C GLU A 178 4.89 6.94 -23.45
N LYS A 179 5.42 8.16 -23.23
CA LYS A 179 6.44 8.37 -22.19
C LYS A 179 5.85 8.60 -20.80
N LEU A 180 4.53 8.79 -20.68
CA LEU A 180 3.88 9.18 -19.43
C LEU A 180 3.86 8.04 -18.41
N LYS A 181 4.55 8.24 -17.29
CA LYS A 181 4.70 7.26 -16.20
C LYS A 181 3.91 7.61 -14.96
N THR A 182 3.58 8.89 -14.76
CA THR A 182 2.93 9.33 -13.52
C THR A 182 1.90 10.42 -13.79
N ILE A 183 0.69 10.21 -13.26
CA ILE A 183 -0.37 11.22 -13.19
C ILE A 183 -0.74 11.39 -11.71
N LYS A 184 -0.66 12.63 -11.21
CA LYS A 184 -1.12 13.02 -9.88
C LYS A 184 -2.15 14.15 -9.99
N LEU A 185 -3.35 13.91 -9.48
CA LEU A 185 -4.44 14.87 -9.40
C LEU A 185 -5.05 14.90 -7.99
N SER A 186 -4.29 14.48 -6.97
CA SER A 186 -4.80 14.39 -5.60
C SER A 186 -5.28 15.75 -5.09
N ASN A 187 -6.36 15.78 -4.32
CA ASN A 187 -7.09 16.96 -3.85
C ASN A 187 -7.74 17.78 -4.98
N SER A 188 -7.95 17.21 -6.18
CA SER A 188 -8.74 17.87 -7.23
C SER A 188 -10.22 17.59 -7.00
N CYS A 189 -10.82 18.28 -6.04
CA CYS A 189 -12.19 18.04 -5.56
C CYS A 189 -13.27 18.21 -6.64
N ASN A 190 -12.95 18.85 -7.78
CA ASN A 190 -13.87 19.05 -8.89
C ASN A 190 -13.80 17.95 -9.97
N LEU A 191 -12.83 17.04 -9.90
CA LEU A 191 -12.64 16.01 -10.93
C LEU A 191 -13.88 15.09 -10.99
N ILE A 192 -14.52 15.02 -12.16
CA ILE A 192 -15.75 14.25 -12.38
C ILE A 192 -15.44 12.85 -12.93
N GLU A 193 -14.48 12.78 -13.86
CA GLU A 193 -14.11 11.54 -14.56
C GLU A 193 -12.60 11.49 -14.84
N THR A 194 -12.02 10.28 -14.80
CA THR A 194 -10.62 10.05 -15.22
C THR A 194 -10.48 10.08 -16.74
N PRO A 195 -9.33 10.46 -17.32
CA PRO A 195 -9.14 10.45 -18.78
C PRO A 195 -9.22 9.04 -19.39
N ASP A 196 -9.38 8.99 -20.71
CA ASP A 196 -9.11 7.77 -21.48
C ASP A 196 -7.61 7.42 -21.42
N PHE A 197 -7.33 6.19 -21.03
CA PHE A 197 -6.00 5.61 -20.82
C PHE A 197 -5.55 4.69 -21.95
N THR A 198 -6.36 4.45 -22.99
CA THR A 198 -6.13 3.46 -24.05
C THR A 198 -4.72 3.56 -24.67
N ASN A 199 -4.22 4.78 -24.87
CA ASN A 199 -2.91 5.05 -25.48
C ASN A 199 -1.87 5.63 -24.48
N ILE A 200 -2.05 5.35 -23.19
CA ILE A 200 -1.15 5.75 -22.08
C ILE A 200 -0.63 4.48 -21.39
N THR A 201 -0.14 3.53 -22.17
CA THR A 201 0.15 2.15 -21.75
C THR A 201 1.35 2.02 -20.79
N ASN A 202 2.18 3.06 -20.68
CA ASN A 202 3.38 3.09 -19.85
C ASN A 202 3.19 3.75 -18.48
N LEU A 203 1.94 4.05 -18.10
CA LEU A 203 1.63 4.63 -16.80
C LEU A 203 1.98 3.64 -15.67
N GLU A 204 2.84 4.08 -14.75
CA GLU A 204 3.28 3.29 -13.59
C GLU A 204 2.56 3.72 -12.30
N LYS A 205 2.12 4.99 -12.20
CA LYS A 205 1.47 5.55 -11.01
C LYS A 205 0.30 6.47 -11.35
N LEU A 206 -0.84 6.22 -10.73
CA LEU A 206 -2.05 7.06 -10.81
C LEU A 206 -2.52 7.43 -9.39
N GLU A 207 -2.46 8.72 -9.05
CA GLU A 207 -2.81 9.24 -7.73
C GLU A 207 -3.95 10.25 -7.81
N LEU A 208 -5.13 9.86 -7.33
CA LEU A 208 -6.37 10.63 -7.39
C LEU A 208 -6.99 10.82 -5.99
N GLU A 209 -6.18 10.80 -4.93
CA GLU A 209 -6.68 10.86 -3.54
C GLU A 209 -7.48 12.15 -3.30
N ARG A 210 -8.58 12.09 -2.55
CA ARG A 210 -9.44 13.24 -2.20
C ARG A 210 -10.10 13.93 -3.41
N CYS A 211 -10.33 13.20 -4.50
CA CYS A 211 -11.17 13.66 -5.62
C CYS A 211 -12.66 13.39 -5.32
N THR A 212 -13.27 14.21 -4.47
CA THR A 212 -14.58 13.94 -3.84
C THR A 212 -15.80 13.98 -4.77
N LYS A 213 -15.68 14.57 -5.97
CA LYS A 213 -16.72 14.57 -7.02
C LYS A 213 -16.49 13.52 -8.11
N LEU A 214 -15.52 12.62 -7.93
CA LEU A 214 -15.21 11.59 -8.92
C LEU A 214 -16.37 10.59 -9.03
N ARG A 215 -17.09 10.64 -10.15
CA ARG A 215 -18.27 9.81 -10.42
C ARG A 215 -17.99 8.68 -11.40
N ARG A 216 -16.90 8.74 -12.15
CA ARG A 216 -16.58 7.73 -13.16
C ARG A 216 -15.08 7.51 -13.27
N ILE A 217 -14.69 6.24 -13.23
CA ILE A 217 -13.36 5.81 -13.64
C ILE A 217 -13.52 5.23 -15.05
N HIS A 218 -12.77 5.77 -16.00
CA HIS A 218 -12.86 5.35 -17.39
C HIS A 218 -12.48 3.87 -17.53
N PRO A 219 -13.27 3.03 -18.22
CA PRO A 219 -13.04 1.58 -18.30
C PRO A 219 -11.68 1.18 -18.85
N SER A 220 -11.07 2.03 -19.68
CA SER A 220 -9.71 1.82 -20.20
C SER A 220 -8.64 1.75 -19.11
N ILE A 221 -8.95 2.02 -17.83
CA ILE A 221 -8.00 1.80 -16.73
C ILE A 221 -7.43 0.37 -16.77
N GLY A 222 -8.22 -0.64 -17.15
CA GLY A 222 -7.77 -2.04 -17.32
C GLY A 222 -6.69 -2.24 -18.40
N SER A 223 -6.49 -1.26 -19.30
CA SER A 223 -5.42 -1.29 -20.30
C SER A 223 -4.04 -0.95 -19.73
N LEU A 224 -3.96 -0.41 -18.51
CA LEU A 224 -2.72 0.05 -17.88
C LEU A 224 -1.87 -1.11 -17.32
N LYS A 225 -1.34 -1.96 -18.20
CA LYS A 225 -0.60 -3.18 -17.81
C LYS A 225 0.71 -2.92 -17.05
N ARG A 226 1.22 -1.69 -17.04
CA ARG A 226 2.42 -1.26 -16.30
C ARG A 226 2.10 -0.50 -15.00
N LEU A 227 0.83 -0.29 -14.67
CA LEU A 227 0.43 0.42 -13.46
C LEU A 227 0.81 -0.40 -12.23
N ARG A 228 1.60 0.21 -11.34
CA ARG A 228 2.08 -0.41 -10.09
C ARG A 228 1.39 0.16 -8.86
N VAL A 229 1.01 1.43 -8.91
CA VAL A 229 0.37 2.14 -7.78
C VAL A 229 -0.91 2.84 -8.25
N LEU A 230 -2.03 2.50 -7.62
CA LEU A 230 -3.32 3.16 -7.81
C LEU A 230 -3.83 3.70 -6.46
N ARG A 231 -4.01 5.02 -6.36
CA ARG A 231 -4.55 5.67 -5.16
C ARG A 231 -5.85 6.40 -5.45
N LEU A 232 -6.91 5.97 -4.76
CA LEU A 232 -8.28 6.50 -4.85
C LEU A 232 -8.88 6.71 -3.45
N ASN A 233 -8.04 7.04 -2.46
CA ASN A 233 -8.52 7.29 -1.10
C ASN A 233 -9.45 8.51 -1.06
N ASN A 234 -10.53 8.46 -0.28
CA ASN A 234 -11.42 9.59 -0.01
C ASN A 234 -12.03 10.22 -1.28
N CYS A 235 -12.37 9.39 -2.28
CA CYS A 235 -12.94 9.84 -3.56
C CYS A 235 -14.47 9.76 -3.61
N ASN A 236 -15.13 9.41 -2.50
CA ASN A 236 -16.58 9.16 -2.43
C ASN A 236 -17.09 8.11 -3.43
N LEU A 237 -16.24 7.14 -3.82
CA LEU A 237 -16.63 6.12 -4.79
C LEU A 237 -17.75 5.25 -4.24
N SER A 238 -18.85 5.15 -4.98
CA SER A 238 -19.99 4.28 -4.67
C SER A 238 -19.89 2.93 -5.39
N GLU A 239 -20.84 2.04 -5.15
CA GLU A 239 -20.95 0.76 -5.85
C GLU A 239 -20.93 0.95 -7.38
N GLY A 240 -20.20 0.08 -8.09
CA GLY A 240 -20.12 0.08 -9.56
C GLY A 240 -19.19 1.13 -10.19
N ILE A 241 -18.62 2.07 -9.41
CA ILE A 241 -17.68 3.06 -9.97
C ILE A 241 -16.31 2.46 -10.28
N ILE A 242 -15.86 1.50 -9.48
CA ILE A 242 -14.64 0.74 -9.75
C ILE A 242 -14.96 -0.27 -10.86
N PRO A 243 -14.30 -0.21 -12.04
CA PRO A 243 -14.61 -1.10 -13.15
C PRO A 243 -14.38 -2.58 -12.81
N ASN A 244 -15.24 -3.45 -13.33
CA ASN A 244 -15.12 -4.90 -13.10
C ASN A 244 -13.84 -5.52 -13.69
N ASP A 245 -13.23 -4.89 -14.69
CA ASP A 245 -11.97 -5.35 -15.30
C ASP A 245 -10.73 -4.82 -14.56
N LEU A 246 -10.81 -4.53 -13.25
CA LEU A 246 -9.64 -4.09 -12.49
C LEU A 246 -8.56 -5.19 -12.42
N GLY A 247 -8.95 -6.46 -12.42
CA GLY A 247 -8.05 -7.64 -12.46
C GLY A 247 -7.10 -7.66 -13.67
N SER A 248 -7.42 -6.92 -14.74
CA SER A 248 -6.54 -6.76 -15.90
C SER A 248 -5.24 -6.00 -15.61
N LEU A 249 -5.09 -5.36 -14.45
CA LEU A 249 -3.90 -4.63 -14.02
C LEU A 249 -2.78 -5.57 -13.52
N ILE A 250 -2.19 -6.35 -14.42
CA ILE A 250 -1.21 -7.41 -14.12
C ILE A 250 0.07 -6.97 -13.37
N SER A 251 0.38 -5.67 -13.35
CA SER A 251 1.55 -5.11 -12.65
C SER A 251 1.20 -4.38 -11.36
N LEU A 252 -0.08 -4.33 -10.97
CA LEU A 252 -0.50 -3.57 -9.80
C LEU A 252 0.05 -4.20 -8.52
N GLU A 253 0.81 -3.42 -7.76
CA GLU A 253 1.43 -3.83 -6.50
C GLU A 253 0.73 -3.19 -5.30
N GLU A 254 0.24 -1.95 -5.46
CA GLU A 254 -0.36 -1.17 -4.38
C GLU A 254 -1.71 -0.57 -4.80
N LEU A 255 -2.76 -0.89 -4.03
CA LEU A 255 -4.12 -0.40 -4.23
C LEU A 255 -4.65 0.26 -2.95
N TYR A 256 -4.91 1.57 -3.02
CA TYR A 256 -5.42 2.37 -1.90
C TYR A 256 -6.82 2.87 -2.20
N LEU A 257 -7.79 2.42 -1.41
CA LEU A 257 -9.24 2.63 -1.58
C LEU A 257 -9.92 3.12 -0.29
N SER A 258 -9.16 3.62 0.69
CA SER A 258 -9.68 4.01 2.00
C SER A 258 -10.67 5.19 1.91
N GLY A 259 -11.64 5.28 2.81
CA GLY A 259 -12.60 6.39 2.90
C GLY A 259 -13.59 6.47 1.74
N ASN A 260 -14.01 5.32 1.20
CA ASN A 260 -14.99 5.25 0.11
C ASN A 260 -16.31 4.59 0.55
N ASN A 261 -17.33 4.67 -0.31
CA ASN A 261 -18.73 4.37 0.01
C ASN A 261 -19.27 3.14 -0.74
N PHE A 262 -18.42 2.32 -1.35
CA PHE A 262 -18.81 1.06 -2.00
C PHE A 262 -19.24 0.01 -0.98
N VAL A 263 -20.10 -0.91 -1.40
CA VAL A 263 -20.63 -2.01 -0.58
C VAL A 263 -19.82 -3.29 -0.82
N SER A 264 -19.35 -3.48 -2.04
CA SER A 264 -18.44 -4.56 -2.45
C SER A 264 -17.33 -4.02 -3.34
N LEU A 265 -16.23 -4.77 -3.42
CA LEU A 265 -15.23 -4.59 -4.48
C LEU A 265 -15.44 -5.62 -5.59
N PRO A 266 -15.02 -5.35 -6.84
CA PRO A 266 -15.08 -6.32 -7.93
C PRO A 266 -14.29 -7.61 -7.62
N GLU A 267 -14.86 -8.77 -7.98
CA GLU A 267 -14.20 -10.08 -7.80
C GLU A 267 -12.86 -10.21 -8.54
N SER A 268 -12.67 -9.46 -9.63
CA SER A 268 -11.43 -9.45 -10.41
C SER A 268 -10.22 -8.94 -9.63
N ILE A 269 -10.39 -8.27 -8.48
CA ILE A 269 -9.27 -7.95 -7.57
C ILE A 269 -8.54 -9.23 -7.14
N SER A 270 -9.26 -10.34 -7.01
CA SER A 270 -8.68 -11.65 -6.68
C SER A 270 -7.73 -12.20 -7.76
N GLU A 271 -7.81 -11.66 -8.98
CA GLU A 271 -7.03 -12.08 -10.16
C GLU A 271 -5.75 -11.25 -10.34
N LEU A 272 -5.49 -10.26 -9.48
CA LEU A 272 -4.30 -9.40 -9.56
C LEU A 272 -3.04 -10.18 -9.12
N PRO A 273 -2.14 -10.55 -10.03
CA PRO A 273 -1.07 -11.51 -9.75
C PRO A 273 0.09 -10.92 -8.93
N LYS A 274 0.20 -9.58 -8.84
CA LYS A 274 1.29 -8.88 -8.16
C LYS A 274 0.83 -7.99 -7.02
N LEU A 275 -0.46 -8.02 -6.67
CA LEU A 275 -0.99 -7.14 -5.63
C LEU A 275 -0.41 -7.53 -4.27
N LYS A 276 0.37 -6.63 -3.68
CA LYS A 276 1.02 -6.81 -2.39
C LYS A 276 0.31 -6.03 -1.30
N HIS A 277 -0.15 -4.82 -1.59
CA HIS A 277 -0.72 -3.91 -0.59
C HIS A 277 -2.15 -3.49 -0.97
N LEU A 278 -3.11 -3.73 -0.07
CA LEU A 278 -4.49 -3.27 -0.18
C LEU A 278 -4.90 -2.50 1.08
N CYS A 279 -5.29 -1.24 0.91
CA CYS A 279 -5.73 -0.38 2.03
C CYS A 279 -7.18 0.07 1.86
N LEU A 280 -8.04 -0.26 2.82
CA LEU A 280 -9.49 -0.11 2.81
C LEU A 280 -10.03 0.60 4.07
N ASN A 281 -9.19 1.33 4.79
CA ASN A 281 -9.59 2.00 6.03
C ASN A 281 -10.80 2.92 5.82
N GLU A 282 -11.64 3.07 6.84
CA GLU A 282 -12.82 3.97 6.87
C GLU A 282 -13.84 3.72 5.74
N CYS A 283 -13.87 2.50 5.17
CA CYS A 283 -14.90 2.09 4.22
C CYS A 283 -16.16 1.61 4.96
N HIS A 284 -16.88 2.52 5.61
CA HIS A 284 -17.97 2.19 6.54
C HIS A 284 -19.15 1.43 5.91
N ARG A 285 -19.31 1.46 4.59
CA ARG A 285 -20.40 0.75 3.86
C ARG A 285 -19.97 -0.60 3.29
N LEU A 286 -18.67 -0.90 3.29
CA LEU A 286 -18.13 -2.15 2.76
C LEU A 286 -18.62 -3.32 3.58
N ARG A 287 -19.33 -4.27 2.94
CA ARG A 287 -19.88 -5.46 3.60
C ARG A 287 -19.10 -6.73 3.28
N ARG A 288 -18.52 -6.82 2.08
CA ARG A 288 -17.87 -8.03 1.58
C ARG A 288 -16.59 -7.70 0.85
N LEU A 289 -15.54 -8.45 1.14
CA LEU A 289 -14.33 -8.47 0.30
C LEU A 289 -14.42 -9.58 -0.74
N PRO A 290 -13.88 -9.36 -1.95
CA PRO A 290 -13.63 -10.44 -2.89
C PRO A 290 -12.59 -11.39 -2.29
N LYS A 291 -12.36 -12.53 -2.95
CA LYS A 291 -11.28 -13.44 -2.52
C LYS A 291 -9.95 -12.68 -2.46
N ILE A 292 -9.33 -12.68 -1.29
CA ILE A 292 -8.06 -12.00 -1.07
C ILE A 292 -6.98 -12.73 -1.90
N PRO A 293 -6.19 -12.01 -2.73
CA PRO A 293 -5.10 -12.61 -3.50
C PRO A 293 -4.11 -13.35 -2.57
N PRO A 294 -3.58 -14.52 -3.00
CA PRO A 294 -2.73 -15.35 -2.13
C PRO A 294 -1.40 -14.67 -1.76
N ASP A 295 -0.91 -13.78 -2.63
CA ASP A 295 0.38 -13.06 -2.48
C ASP A 295 0.29 -11.70 -1.81
N ILE A 296 -0.85 -11.40 -1.18
CA ILE A 296 -1.00 -10.14 -0.48
C ILE A 296 -0.02 -10.08 0.70
N HIS A 297 0.90 -9.14 0.69
CA HIS A 297 1.79 -8.91 1.83
C HIS A 297 1.02 -8.22 2.96
N PHE A 298 0.12 -7.31 2.60
CA PHE A 298 -0.52 -6.40 3.53
C PHE A 298 -1.94 -6.04 3.12
N LEU A 299 -2.91 -6.31 4.01
CA LEU A 299 -4.29 -5.86 3.88
C LEU A 299 -4.67 -5.08 5.14
N LEU A 300 -5.03 -3.80 4.96
CA LEU A 300 -5.59 -2.96 6.02
C LEU A 300 -7.06 -2.68 5.76
N ALA A 301 -7.88 -2.91 6.76
CA ALA A 301 -9.27 -2.50 6.83
C ALA A 301 -9.56 -2.05 8.25
N GLU A 302 -9.30 -0.79 8.53
CA GLU A 302 -9.63 -0.15 9.79
C GLU A 302 -11.00 0.54 9.72
N ASP A 303 -11.79 0.48 10.78
CA ASP A 303 -13.08 1.18 10.86
C ASP A 303 -14.08 0.83 9.74
N CYS A 304 -13.94 -0.34 9.10
CA CYS A 304 -14.93 -0.92 8.19
C CYS A 304 -16.06 -1.58 8.99
N THR A 305 -16.85 -0.78 9.69
CA THR A 305 -17.87 -1.24 10.66
C THR A 305 -18.98 -2.09 10.05
N SER A 306 -19.23 -2.00 8.74
CA SER A 306 -20.21 -2.84 8.04
C SER A 306 -19.66 -4.16 7.50
N LEU A 307 -18.35 -4.42 7.63
CA LEU A 307 -17.70 -5.55 6.99
C LEU A 307 -18.12 -6.87 7.67
N GLU A 308 -18.79 -7.74 6.93
CA GLU A 308 -19.43 -8.97 7.44
C GLU A 308 -18.64 -10.23 7.11
N THR A 309 -18.02 -10.30 5.92
CA THR A 309 -17.30 -11.49 5.49
C THR A 309 -15.99 -11.16 4.77
N ILE A 310 -15.03 -12.06 4.95
CA ILE A 310 -13.78 -12.12 4.17
C ILE A 310 -13.58 -13.55 3.68
N SER A 311 -13.04 -13.70 2.49
CA SER A 311 -12.66 -14.99 1.93
C SER A 311 -11.22 -14.92 1.44
N SER A 312 -10.45 -15.98 1.66
CA SER A 312 -9.11 -16.12 1.09
C SER A 312 -9.16 -16.96 -0.17
N ALA A 313 -8.39 -16.61 -1.20
CA ALA A 313 -8.13 -17.53 -2.30
C ALA A 313 -7.29 -18.73 -1.82
N LYS A 314 -7.42 -19.86 -2.52
CA LYS A 314 -6.55 -21.04 -2.30
C LYS A 314 -5.10 -20.68 -2.65
N LYS A 315 -4.14 -21.18 -1.89
CA LYS A 315 -2.73 -20.81 -2.05
C LYS A 315 -2.09 -21.58 -3.21
N GLN A 316 -1.35 -20.87 -4.06
CA GLN A 316 -0.43 -21.46 -5.05
C GLN A 316 0.97 -20.85 -4.98
N SER A 317 1.23 -19.99 -4.00
CA SER A 317 2.36 -19.06 -4.07
C SER A 317 3.32 -19.09 -2.88
N THR A 318 4.50 -18.53 -3.14
CA THR A 318 5.75 -18.61 -2.40
C THR A 318 5.99 -17.43 -1.44
N SER A 319 5.04 -16.48 -1.32
CA SER A 319 5.24 -15.31 -0.46
C SER A 319 5.46 -15.68 1.01
N SER A 320 6.48 -15.06 1.60
CA SER A 320 6.99 -15.39 2.93
C SER A 320 6.22 -14.73 4.07
N ARG A 321 5.39 -13.71 3.81
CA ARG A 321 4.68 -12.97 4.86
C ARG A 321 3.32 -12.41 4.42
N ASN A 322 2.26 -12.75 5.16
CA ASN A 322 0.91 -12.22 4.96
C ASN A 322 0.41 -11.54 6.25
N MET A 323 0.12 -10.24 6.20
CA MET A 323 -0.42 -9.48 7.33
C MET A 323 -1.82 -8.95 7.01
N LEU A 324 -2.81 -9.35 7.81
CA LEU A 324 -4.23 -9.01 7.60
C LEU A 324 -4.78 -8.27 8.82
N TYR A 325 -5.11 -6.99 8.70
CA TYR A 325 -5.53 -6.20 9.85
C TYR A 325 -6.91 -5.60 9.64
N PHE A 326 -7.85 -6.03 10.47
CA PHE A 326 -9.26 -5.65 10.47
C PHE A 326 -9.62 -4.92 11.77
N LEU A 327 -9.05 -3.75 12.03
CA LEU A 327 -9.33 -3.03 13.28
C LEU A 327 -10.74 -2.43 13.26
N ASN A 328 -11.46 -2.52 14.39
CA ASN A 328 -12.81 -1.98 14.60
C ASN A 328 -13.87 -2.49 13.59
N CYS A 329 -13.62 -3.63 12.95
CA CYS A 329 -14.53 -4.27 11.99
C CYS A 329 -15.52 -5.22 12.68
N CYS A 330 -16.35 -4.70 13.60
CA CYS A 330 -17.11 -5.50 14.57
C CYS A 330 -17.98 -6.61 13.94
N LYS A 331 -18.64 -6.32 12.82
CA LYS A 331 -19.52 -7.26 12.11
C LYS A 331 -18.83 -8.52 11.58
N LEU A 332 -17.51 -8.52 11.41
CA LEU A 332 -16.75 -9.73 11.05
C LEU A 332 -16.85 -10.83 12.11
N THR A 333 -17.19 -10.45 13.34
CA THR A 333 -17.15 -11.33 14.52
C THR A 333 -18.50 -11.56 15.17
N GLU A 334 -19.48 -10.67 14.92
CA GLU A 334 -20.85 -10.79 15.45
C GLU A 334 -21.59 -12.03 14.95
N ASN A 335 -21.25 -12.55 13.76
CA ASN A 335 -21.91 -13.70 13.13
C ASN A 335 -21.17 -15.04 13.31
N GLN A 336 -20.21 -15.13 14.23
CA GLN A 336 -19.43 -16.37 14.44
C GLN A 336 -20.20 -17.36 15.35
N GLY A 337 -21.11 -18.12 14.74
CA GLY A 337 -21.77 -19.29 15.37
C GLY A 337 -20.91 -20.55 15.39
N THR A 338 -19.65 -20.49 14.96
CA THR A 338 -18.71 -21.62 14.86
C THR A 338 -17.82 -21.74 16.09
N LYS A 339 -17.38 -22.97 16.41
CA LYS A 339 -16.38 -23.22 17.48
C LYS A 339 -15.06 -22.48 17.26
N ASP A 340 -14.62 -22.36 16.01
CA ASP A 340 -13.42 -21.61 15.64
C ASP A 340 -13.77 -20.17 15.27
N ASN A 341 -12.95 -19.21 15.73
CA ASN A 341 -13.05 -17.83 15.26
C ASN A 341 -12.44 -17.68 13.86
N LEU A 342 -12.81 -16.61 13.14
CA LEU A 342 -12.36 -16.35 11.76
C LEU A 342 -10.83 -16.37 11.59
N ALA A 343 -10.08 -15.88 12.59
CA ALA A 343 -8.62 -15.90 12.56
C ALA A 343 -8.07 -17.33 12.51
N VAL A 344 -8.61 -18.23 13.33
CA VAL A 344 -8.25 -19.64 13.34
C VAL A 344 -8.69 -20.35 12.07
N THR A 345 -9.89 -20.07 11.56
CA THR A 345 -10.39 -20.65 10.30
C THR A 345 -9.46 -20.32 9.14
N LEU A 346 -9.06 -19.05 9.01
CA LEU A 346 -8.13 -18.62 7.95
C LEU A 346 -6.73 -19.22 8.12
N LEU A 347 -6.24 -19.34 9.35
CA LEU A 347 -4.97 -20.02 9.61
C LEU A 347 -5.04 -21.51 9.26
N LYS A 348 -6.11 -22.22 9.65
CA LYS A 348 -6.31 -23.64 9.30
C LYS A 348 -6.38 -23.86 7.79
N GLN A 349 -7.13 -23.03 7.05
CA GLN A 349 -7.16 -23.08 5.59
C GLN A 349 -5.77 -22.93 4.99
N ARG A 350 -4.96 -21.98 5.49
CA ARG A 350 -3.58 -21.78 5.03
C ARG A 350 -2.64 -22.93 5.39
N LEU A 351 -2.85 -23.59 6.53
CA LEU A 351 -2.05 -24.73 6.97
C LEU A 351 -2.41 -26.04 6.25
N GLN A 352 -3.63 -26.19 5.73
CA GLN A 352 -4.04 -27.37 4.96
C GLN A 352 -3.33 -27.46 3.60
N ASP A 353 -2.84 -26.33 3.08
CA ASP A 353 -2.18 -26.21 1.77
C ASP A 353 -0.64 -26.35 1.85
N LEU A 354 -0.08 -26.94 2.92
CA LEU A 354 1.38 -26.95 3.18
C LEU A 354 2.16 -27.90 2.26
N SER A 355 2.75 -27.33 1.19
CA SER A 355 4.04 -27.77 0.64
C SER A 355 5.16 -26.81 1.12
N HIS A 356 5.95 -27.23 2.11
CA HIS A 356 7.32 -26.78 2.45
C HIS A 356 7.79 -25.33 2.16
N HIS A 357 7.12 -24.24 2.58
CA HIS A 357 7.72 -22.89 2.45
C HIS A 357 7.85 -22.10 3.77
N SER A 358 8.76 -21.13 3.75
CA SER A 358 9.05 -20.14 4.79
C SER A 358 7.88 -19.16 4.93
N TYR A 359 7.16 -19.16 6.06
CA TYR A 359 5.90 -18.42 6.22
C TYR A 359 5.75 -17.77 7.59
N GLN A 360 5.51 -16.45 7.57
CA GLN A 360 5.00 -15.67 8.68
C GLN A 360 3.58 -15.20 8.34
N PHE A 361 2.62 -15.45 9.23
CA PHE A 361 1.24 -15.01 9.05
C PHE A 361 0.81 -14.26 10.29
N ASP A 362 0.16 -13.11 10.14
CA ASP A 362 -0.53 -12.51 11.25
C ASP A 362 -1.84 -11.83 10.86
N ILE A 363 -2.80 -11.90 11.78
CA ILE A 363 -4.13 -11.34 11.62
C ILE A 363 -4.56 -10.61 12.88
N CYS A 364 -5.21 -9.45 12.72
CA CYS A 364 -5.89 -8.74 13.79
C CYS A 364 -7.36 -8.55 13.43
N LEU A 365 -8.27 -8.80 14.36
CA LEU A 365 -9.71 -8.58 14.21
C LEU A 365 -10.37 -8.36 15.59
N PRO A 366 -11.59 -7.80 15.68
CA PRO A 366 -12.28 -7.65 16.96
C PRO A 366 -12.48 -9.00 17.64
N GLY A 367 -12.26 -9.09 18.94
CA GLY A 367 -12.32 -10.38 19.63
C GLY A 367 -11.89 -10.30 21.08
N THR A 368 -12.64 -10.99 21.94
CA THR A 368 -12.46 -10.95 23.40
C THR A 368 -11.86 -12.25 23.97
N LYS A 369 -11.87 -13.34 23.19
CA LYS A 369 -11.50 -14.68 23.66
C LYS A 369 -10.38 -15.27 22.83
N ILE A 370 -9.37 -15.78 23.51
CA ILE A 370 -8.38 -16.67 22.92
C ILE A 370 -9.08 -17.99 22.57
N PRO A 371 -8.94 -18.50 21.33
CA PRO A 371 -9.59 -19.74 20.92
C PRO A 371 -9.07 -20.97 21.70
N GLU A 372 -9.93 -21.97 21.93
CA GLU A 372 -9.66 -23.12 22.82
C GLU A 372 -8.49 -24.01 22.39
N TRP A 373 -8.10 -23.97 21.12
CA TRP A 373 -6.93 -24.71 20.60
C TRP A 373 -5.59 -24.26 21.20
N PHE A 374 -5.57 -23.13 21.93
CA PHE A 374 -4.41 -22.59 22.62
C PHE A 374 -4.24 -23.20 24.02
N SER A 375 -3.09 -23.81 24.30
CA SER A 375 -2.87 -24.59 25.54
C SER A 375 -2.04 -23.89 26.62
N HIS A 376 -1.14 -22.97 26.26
CA HIS A 376 -0.29 -22.25 27.21
C HIS A 376 -0.77 -20.82 27.40
N CYS A 377 -1.86 -20.67 28.16
CA CYS A 377 -2.50 -19.38 28.39
C CYS A 377 -1.88 -18.68 29.59
N ASN A 378 -1.39 -17.46 29.39
CA ASN A 378 -1.24 -16.52 30.50
C ASN A 378 -2.53 -15.69 30.61
N ASN A 379 -3.24 -15.84 31.73
CA ASN A 379 -4.55 -15.22 31.94
C ASN A 379 -4.45 -13.72 32.26
N ILE A 380 -3.25 -13.22 32.60
CA ILE A 380 -2.96 -11.82 32.94
C ILE A 380 -1.54 -11.47 32.49
N GLY A 381 -1.36 -10.40 31.71
CA GLY A 381 -0.05 -9.81 31.43
C GLY A 381 0.39 -9.86 29.97
N SER A 382 1.51 -9.19 29.69
CA SER A 382 2.07 -8.94 28.35
C SER A 382 3.12 -9.96 27.90
N SER A 383 3.30 -11.07 28.64
CA SER A 383 4.30 -12.09 28.35
C SER A 383 3.74 -13.51 28.41
N VAL A 384 4.10 -14.37 27.46
CA VAL A 384 3.80 -15.80 27.49
C VAL A 384 5.02 -16.60 27.07
N GLY A 385 5.34 -17.66 27.81
CA GLY A 385 6.49 -18.52 27.51
C GLY A 385 6.12 -20.00 27.53
N ILE A 386 6.87 -20.78 26.76
CA ILE A 386 6.80 -22.24 26.75
C ILE A 386 8.22 -22.81 26.86
N GLY A 387 8.39 -23.81 27.71
CA GLY A 387 9.58 -24.65 27.72
C GLY A 387 9.55 -25.59 26.51
N LEU A 388 10.63 -25.62 25.74
CA LEU A 388 10.79 -26.49 24.58
C LEU A 388 11.49 -27.77 25.02
N ARG A 389 10.96 -28.92 24.60
CA ARG A 389 11.62 -30.21 24.83
C ARG A 389 12.89 -30.33 23.99
N ASP A 390 13.79 -31.23 24.37
CA ASP A 390 14.93 -31.58 23.53
C ASP A 390 14.45 -32.07 22.15
N ASN A 391 15.13 -31.64 21.09
CA ASN A 391 14.78 -31.93 19.69
C ASN A 391 13.34 -31.53 19.30
N TRP A 392 12.81 -30.45 19.88
CA TRP A 392 11.49 -29.92 19.52
C TRP A 392 11.39 -29.53 18.04
N LEU A 393 12.49 -29.13 17.38
CA LEU A 393 12.55 -28.78 15.95
C LEU A 393 12.63 -30.02 15.04
N ASN A 394 11.85 -31.04 15.33
CA ASN A 394 11.77 -32.26 14.52
C ASN A 394 10.84 -32.08 13.29
N ASP A 395 10.75 -33.11 12.45
CA ASP A 395 9.94 -33.07 11.24
C ASP A 395 8.43 -33.04 11.49
N ASP A 396 7.98 -33.43 12.68
CA ASP A 396 6.59 -33.28 13.06
C ASP A 396 6.28 -31.84 13.47
N PHE A 397 7.25 -31.02 13.87
CA PHE A 397 6.99 -29.63 14.24
C PHE A 397 6.65 -28.79 13.00
N ILE A 398 5.55 -28.04 13.03
CA ILE A 398 5.14 -27.22 11.87
C ILE A 398 5.31 -25.70 12.11
N GLY A 399 5.31 -25.25 13.37
CA GLY A 399 5.43 -23.84 13.72
C GLY A 399 4.87 -23.45 15.08
N PHE A 400 5.07 -22.18 15.44
CA PHE A 400 4.46 -21.54 16.62
C PHE A 400 3.28 -20.68 16.21
N ALA A 401 2.16 -20.81 16.94
CA ALA A 401 1.05 -19.87 16.89
C ALA A 401 0.99 -19.07 18.19
N VAL A 402 0.71 -17.78 18.10
CA VAL A 402 0.63 -16.84 19.22
C VAL A 402 -0.68 -16.09 19.11
N CYS A 403 -1.44 -15.99 20.18
CA CYS A 403 -2.65 -15.20 20.19
C CYS A 403 -2.68 -14.25 21.37
N ILE A 404 -3.07 -13.02 21.10
CA ILE A 404 -3.10 -11.92 22.05
C ILE A 404 -4.48 -11.29 21.98
N VAL A 405 -5.10 -11.07 23.13
CA VAL A 405 -6.27 -10.20 23.25
C VAL A 405 -5.82 -8.90 23.89
N PHE A 406 -6.06 -7.78 23.21
CA PHE A 406 -5.75 -6.46 23.69
C PHE A 406 -6.99 -5.57 23.71
N ASP A 407 -6.97 -4.53 24.54
CA ASP A 407 -8.14 -3.66 24.76
C ASP A 407 -8.05 -2.31 24.03
N HIS A 408 -9.07 -1.48 24.27
CA HIS A 408 -9.21 -0.14 23.70
C HIS A 408 -8.08 0.83 24.07
N ASN A 409 -7.26 0.52 25.08
CA ASN A 409 -6.11 1.36 25.40
C ASN A 409 -4.95 1.13 24.44
N TRP A 410 -5.06 0.24 23.45
CA TRP A 410 -4.08 0.04 22.37
C TRP A 410 -3.93 1.27 21.48
N GLY A 411 -2.98 2.14 21.85
CA GLY A 411 -2.63 3.38 21.17
C GLY A 411 -1.43 3.30 20.22
N TYR A 412 -1.08 4.45 19.66
CA TYR A 412 -0.08 4.65 18.60
C TYR A 412 1.31 4.06 18.93
N GLY A 413 1.99 3.48 17.94
CA GLY A 413 3.42 3.09 18.04
C GLY A 413 3.75 1.80 18.79
N ARG A 414 2.76 0.93 19.06
CA ARG A 414 2.98 -0.35 19.77
C ARG A 414 3.53 -1.44 18.86
N ARG A 415 4.36 -2.32 19.42
CA ARG A 415 4.98 -3.45 18.71
C ARG A 415 4.86 -4.72 19.55
N ILE A 416 4.71 -5.86 18.89
CA ILE A 416 4.83 -7.16 19.56
C ILE A 416 6.23 -7.67 19.23
N GLU A 417 7.08 -7.84 20.24
CA GLU A 417 8.41 -8.41 20.05
C GLU A 417 8.47 -9.79 20.65
N CYS A 418 8.66 -10.79 19.81
CA CYS A 418 8.87 -12.12 20.30
C CYS A 418 10.37 -12.45 20.33
N SER A 419 10.76 -13.27 21.29
CA SER A 419 12.13 -13.72 21.46
C SER A 419 12.17 -15.23 21.71
N ILE A 420 12.85 -15.99 20.86
CA ILE A 420 13.19 -17.39 21.17
C ILE A 420 14.64 -17.41 21.65
N TRP A 421 14.91 -18.03 22.80
CA TRP A 421 16.26 -18.02 23.37
C TRP A 421 16.67 -19.35 24.03
N SER A 422 17.97 -19.47 24.22
CA SER A 422 18.68 -20.50 24.97
C SER A 422 19.60 -19.86 26.02
N GLN A 423 20.27 -20.67 26.84
CA GLN A 423 21.31 -20.17 27.75
C GLN A 423 22.56 -19.61 27.00
N ALA A 424 22.74 -19.92 25.72
CA ALA A 424 23.92 -19.56 24.93
C ALA A 424 23.62 -18.68 23.69
N SER A 425 22.35 -18.49 23.33
CA SER A 425 21.92 -17.80 22.10
C SER A 425 20.53 -17.21 22.26
N ARG A 426 20.32 -15.95 21.89
CA ARG A 426 19.00 -15.30 21.84
C ARG A 426 18.72 -14.88 20.40
N THR A 427 17.56 -15.30 19.87
CA THR A 427 17.07 -14.93 18.55
C THR A 427 15.77 -14.15 18.73
N ASP A 428 15.82 -12.86 18.46
CA ASP A 428 14.67 -11.98 18.56
C ASP A 428 13.98 -11.83 17.19
N PHE A 429 12.65 -11.86 17.17
CA PHE A 429 11.82 -11.57 16.01
C PHE A 429 10.62 -10.72 16.41
N SER A 430 10.41 -9.60 15.72
CA SER A 430 9.28 -8.73 16.01
C SER A 430 8.18 -8.87 14.97
N PHE A 431 6.95 -8.93 15.46
CA PHE A 431 5.77 -8.61 14.68
C PHE A 431 5.52 -7.11 14.86
N ARG A 432 5.94 -6.34 13.87
CA ARG A 432 5.53 -4.95 13.80
C ARG A 432 4.05 -4.91 13.45
N ILE A 433 3.22 -4.65 14.45
CA ILE A 433 1.85 -4.21 14.22
C ILE A 433 1.91 -2.81 13.60
N PRO A 434 1.21 -2.54 12.49
CA PRO A 434 1.10 -1.21 11.91
C PRO A 434 0.54 -0.22 12.93
N THR A 435 0.90 1.05 12.77
CA THR A 435 0.23 2.13 13.49
C THR A 435 -1.23 2.18 13.06
N PHE A 436 -2.15 2.03 14.01
CA PHE A 436 -3.59 2.17 13.80
C PHE A 436 -4.16 3.35 14.59
N THR A 437 -5.42 3.69 14.30
CA THR A 437 -6.30 4.40 15.24
C THR A 437 -6.53 3.55 16.50
N THR A 438 -6.99 4.20 17.57
CA THR A 438 -7.25 3.54 18.84
C THR A 438 -8.34 2.48 18.69
N ALA A 439 -8.09 1.28 19.23
CA ALA A 439 -9.09 0.22 19.28
C ALA A 439 -10.34 0.69 20.05
N LYS A 440 -11.54 0.46 19.50
CA LYS A 440 -12.82 0.84 20.13
C LYS A 440 -13.39 -0.25 21.04
N SER A 441 -12.84 -1.45 20.94
CA SER A 441 -13.24 -2.65 21.68
C SER A 441 -12.04 -3.58 21.83
N ASP A 442 -12.24 -4.72 22.50
CA ASP A 442 -11.21 -5.75 22.55
C ASP A 442 -10.96 -6.34 21.16
N HIS A 443 -9.68 -6.54 20.86
CA HIS A 443 -9.21 -7.11 19.61
C HIS A 443 -8.34 -8.32 19.88
N LEU A 444 -8.43 -9.26 18.96
CA LEU A 444 -7.62 -10.46 18.91
C LEU A 444 -6.59 -10.32 17.79
N TRP A 445 -5.33 -10.43 18.18
CA TRP A 445 -4.22 -10.64 17.26
C TRP A 445 -3.81 -12.12 17.30
N LEU A 446 -3.54 -12.70 16.14
CA LEU A 446 -3.06 -14.08 15.97
C LEU A 446 -1.87 -14.04 15.02
N GLY A 447 -0.69 -14.41 15.52
CA GLY A 447 0.52 -14.62 14.73
C GLY A 447 0.84 -16.09 14.57
N TYR A 448 1.47 -16.46 13.46
CA TYR A 448 1.99 -17.78 13.18
C TYR A 448 3.37 -17.67 12.52
N LEU A 449 4.30 -18.52 12.96
CA LEU A 449 5.65 -18.66 12.44
C LEU A 449 5.89 -20.10 12.05
N SER A 450 6.25 -20.34 10.79
CA SER A 450 6.53 -21.69 10.32
C SER A 450 7.86 -22.23 10.81
N ARG A 451 7.98 -23.56 10.84
CA ARG A 451 9.24 -24.27 11.09
C ARG A 451 10.39 -23.79 10.20
N GLU A 452 10.14 -23.50 8.92
CA GLU A 452 11.21 -23.15 7.99
C GLU A 452 11.89 -21.81 8.34
N ILE A 453 11.12 -20.80 8.79
CA ILE A 453 11.70 -19.55 9.33
C ILE A 453 12.56 -19.84 10.55
N LEU A 454 12.10 -20.75 11.40
CA LEU A 454 12.79 -21.10 12.65
C LEU A 454 14.08 -21.89 12.37
N LYS A 455 14.14 -22.74 11.35
CA LYS A 455 15.38 -23.41 10.92
C LYS A 455 16.45 -22.44 10.44
N GLU A 456 16.06 -21.42 9.68
CA GLU A 456 17.00 -20.40 9.20
C GLU A 456 17.59 -19.56 10.34
N LEU A 457 16.80 -19.34 11.40
CA LEU A 457 17.11 -18.43 12.49
C LEU A 457 17.67 -19.09 13.77
N LEU A 458 17.49 -20.40 13.94
CA LEU A 458 17.83 -21.10 15.17
C LEU A 458 18.93 -22.14 14.92
N VAL A 459 20.00 -22.05 15.71
CA VAL A 459 21.04 -23.08 15.81
C VAL A 459 20.67 -24.02 16.95
N ASP A 460 19.89 -25.10 16.69
CA ASP A 460 19.60 -26.35 17.47
C ASP A 460 19.64 -26.41 19.01
N LYS A 461 19.77 -25.29 19.73
CA LYS A 461 20.03 -25.25 21.19
C LYS A 461 19.00 -24.45 21.97
N CYS A 462 17.97 -23.92 21.30
CA CYS A 462 16.91 -23.15 21.97
C CYS A 462 15.99 -24.05 22.78
N VAL A 463 15.91 -23.76 24.08
CA VAL A 463 15.15 -24.52 25.09
C VAL A 463 13.92 -23.75 25.58
N HIS A 464 13.81 -22.46 25.27
CA HIS A 464 12.69 -21.61 25.68
C HIS A 464 12.21 -20.74 24.50
N ALA A 465 10.90 -20.70 24.30
CA ALA A 465 10.27 -19.71 23.43
C ALA A 465 9.44 -18.76 24.30
N HIS A 466 9.68 -17.46 24.17
CA HIS A 466 9.04 -16.45 24.99
C HIS A 466 8.58 -15.27 24.15
N PHE A 467 7.37 -14.83 24.41
CA PHE A 467 6.70 -13.80 23.64
C PHE A 467 6.43 -12.68 24.61
N GLU A 468 7.05 -11.53 24.37
CA GLU A 468 6.85 -10.32 25.15
C GLU A 468 6.13 -9.28 24.30
N ILE A 469 5.37 -8.39 24.92
CA ILE A 469 4.60 -7.39 24.18
C ILE A 469 4.98 -6.04 24.76
N TYR A 470 5.64 -5.23 23.93
CA TYR A 470 6.11 -3.92 24.32
C TYR A 470 5.12 -2.84 23.87
N GLY A 471 4.44 -2.22 24.84
CA GLY A 471 3.68 -1.01 24.61
C GLY A 471 4.63 0.18 24.43
N GLY A 472 4.54 0.89 23.30
CA GLY A 472 5.34 2.10 23.08
C GLY A 472 5.05 3.19 24.13
N SER A 473 6.14 3.80 24.60
CA SER A 473 6.31 4.76 25.71
C SER A 473 6.48 4.13 27.11
N ASP A 474 7.59 4.48 27.75
CA ASP A 474 8.03 4.01 29.09
C ASP A 474 7.05 4.32 30.23
N MET A 475 5.97 5.07 29.96
CA MET A 475 4.97 5.41 30.97
C MET A 475 3.91 4.32 31.20
N PHE A 476 3.62 3.44 30.24
CA PHE A 476 2.52 2.46 30.37
C PHE A 476 2.84 1.08 29.76
N PRO A 477 3.83 0.34 30.28
CA PRO A 477 4.36 -0.85 29.60
C PRO A 477 3.43 -2.08 29.56
N HIS A 478 2.37 -2.17 30.39
CA HIS A 478 1.66 -3.45 30.61
C HIS A 478 0.12 -3.41 30.53
N TYR A 479 -0.51 -2.26 30.29
CA TYR A 479 -1.94 -2.08 30.61
C TYR A 479 -2.95 -2.46 29.51
N SER A 480 -2.53 -2.78 28.28
CA SER A 480 -3.48 -3.02 27.18
C SER A 480 -3.58 -4.47 26.71
N VAL A 481 -2.72 -5.37 27.19
CA VAL A 481 -2.79 -6.79 26.85
C VAL A 481 -3.54 -7.52 27.95
N LYS A 482 -4.69 -8.09 27.60
CA LYS A 482 -5.53 -8.85 28.53
C LYS A 482 -5.04 -10.27 28.70
N ARG A 483 -4.70 -10.94 27.59
CA ARG A 483 -4.31 -12.35 27.58
C ARG A 483 -3.34 -12.62 26.44
N ALA A 484 -2.40 -13.53 26.66
CA ALA A 484 -1.52 -14.06 25.63
C ALA A 484 -1.47 -15.59 25.72
N SER A 485 -1.42 -16.27 24.58
CA SER A 485 -1.27 -17.72 24.54
C SER A 485 -0.42 -18.18 23.37
N LEU A 486 0.24 -19.32 23.56
CA LEU A 486 1.21 -19.90 22.65
C LEU A 486 0.94 -21.40 22.45
N VAL A 487 1.10 -21.87 21.21
CA VAL A 487 1.14 -23.30 20.88
C VAL A 487 2.27 -23.56 19.92
N GLY A 488 3.16 -24.49 20.30
CA GLY A 488 4.02 -25.20 19.35
C GLY A 488 3.26 -26.41 18.83
N ARG A 489 3.03 -26.49 17.52
CA ARG A 489 2.25 -27.58 16.94
C ARG A 489 3.15 -28.69 16.39
N VAL A 490 2.93 -29.90 16.89
CA VAL A 490 3.45 -31.16 16.36
C VAL A 490 2.38 -31.74 15.41
N GLY A 491 2.80 -32.32 14.30
CA GLY A 491 2.06 -32.37 13.03
C GLY A 491 0.67 -32.95 13.12
N LEU A 492 -0.25 -32.37 12.35
CA LEU A 492 -1.35 -33.15 11.80
C LEU A 492 -0.74 -33.98 10.66
N ARG A 493 -0.63 -35.30 10.81
CA ARG A 493 -0.52 -36.14 9.62
C ARG A 493 -1.72 -35.80 8.71
N PRO A 494 -1.52 -35.69 7.38
CA PRO A 494 -2.62 -35.48 6.46
C PRO A 494 -3.47 -36.76 6.44
N TYR A 495 -4.47 -36.85 7.33
CA TYR A 495 -5.46 -37.89 7.24
C TYR A 495 -6.44 -37.51 6.14
N ALA A 496 -6.29 -38.19 5.00
CA ALA A 496 -7.38 -38.41 4.07
C ALA A 496 -8.57 -39.02 4.84
N GLY A 497 -9.74 -38.38 4.75
CA GLY A 497 -11.03 -38.98 5.09
C GLY A 497 -11.48 -38.87 6.56
N LEU A 498 -12.64 -38.21 6.74
CA LEU A 498 -13.68 -38.44 7.77
C LEU A 498 -13.28 -38.80 9.21
N ASP A 499 -13.56 -37.89 10.14
CA ASP A 499 -14.69 -37.98 11.12
C ASP A 499 -14.33 -37.25 12.43
N LEU A 500 -15.22 -36.34 12.87
CA LEU A 500 -14.96 -35.33 13.90
C LEU A 500 -15.65 -35.65 15.25
N ALA A 501 -15.90 -36.92 15.54
CA ALA A 501 -16.63 -37.31 16.75
C ALA A 501 -16.07 -38.58 17.39
N CYS A 502 -14.86 -38.55 17.92
CA CYS A 502 -14.42 -39.36 19.07
C CYS A 502 -12.94 -39.10 19.35
N LEU A 503 -12.62 -38.38 20.44
CA LEU A 503 -11.40 -38.53 21.26
C LEU A 503 -11.33 -37.44 22.34
N TRP A 504 -12.36 -37.40 23.19
CA TRP A 504 -12.16 -37.03 24.60
C TRP A 504 -12.25 -38.33 25.40
N ALA A 505 -11.10 -38.88 25.77
CA ALA A 505 -11.05 -40.06 26.62
C ALA A 505 -11.43 -39.69 28.07
N ARG A 506 -12.61 -40.11 28.50
CA ARG A 506 -12.81 -40.52 29.89
C ARG A 506 -12.46 -42.02 29.98
N ARG A 507 -11.51 -42.38 30.84
CA ARG A 507 -11.48 -43.67 31.55
C ARG A 507 -11.32 -43.36 33.04
N PRO A 508 -12.02 -44.06 33.93
CA PRO A 508 -11.62 -45.39 34.43
C PRO A 508 -12.79 -46.40 34.28
N SER A 509 -12.74 -47.73 34.40
CA SER A 509 -11.79 -48.77 34.79
C SER A 509 -12.54 -50.13 34.68
N LEU A 510 -11.82 -51.26 34.77
CA LEU A 510 -12.28 -52.60 35.24
C LEU A 510 -12.91 -53.62 34.26
N PHE A 511 -12.27 -54.80 34.27
CA PHE A 511 -12.73 -56.19 34.09
C PHE A 511 -13.48 -56.67 32.81
N GLY A 512 -12.81 -57.60 32.11
CA GLY A 512 -13.28 -58.99 31.90
C GLY A 512 -14.47 -59.26 30.98
N GLY A 513 -14.29 -60.16 30.00
CA GLY A 513 -15.42 -60.88 29.39
C GLY A 513 -15.24 -61.27 27.93
N ARG A 514 -15.38 -62.57 27.67
CA ARG A 514 -15.32 -63.27 26.38
C ARG A 514 -16.58 -63.03 25.51
N ALA A 515 -16.44 -63.47 24.24
CA ALA A 515 -17.47 -63.84 23.25
C ALA A 515 -18.08 -62.65 22.48
N GLY A 516 -18.26 -62.69 21.16
CA GLY A 516 -18.02 -63.71 20.14
C GLY A 516 -18.89 -63.36 18.91
N TRP A 517 -18.50 -63.89 17.74
CA TRP A 517 -19.29 -64.04 16.49
C TRP A 517 -19.59 -62.73 15.73
N ALA A 518 -19.51 -62.59 14.40
CA ALA A 518 -19.41 -63.50 13.25
C ALA A 518 -18.70 -62.71 12.10
N TRP A 519 -17.79 -63.29 11.30
CA TRP A 519 -18.02 -63.86 9.95
C TRP A 519 -18.99 -63.00 9.08
N SER A 520 -18.70 -62.58 7.84
CA SER A 520 -17.99 -63.32 6.79
C SER A 520 -17.73 -62.45 5.51
N ILE A 521 -16.77 -62.93 4.70
CA ILE A 521 -16.68 -62.89 3.21
C ILE A 521 -16.26 -61.54 2.58
N GLU A 522 -15.04 -61.37 2.08
CA GLU A 522 -14.31 -62.01 0.94
C GLU A 522 -14.54 -61.34 -0.43
N HIS A 523 -13.39 -61.13 -1.09
CA HIS A 523 -13.09 -61.00 -2.52
C HIS A 523 -13.02 -59.62 -3.23
N ASP A 524 -11.80 -59.04 -3.26
CA ASP A 524 -10.82 -58.99 -4.38
C ASP A 524 -11.21 -58.34 -5.78
N PRO A 525 -10.27 -58.10 -6.74
CA PRO A 525 -9.66 -56.77 -7.03
C PRO A 525 -9.61 -56.40 -8.56
N PHE A 526 -8.64 -55.54 -8.97
CA PHE A 526 -8.17 -55.14 -10.34
C PHE A 526 -8.77 -53.84 -10.96
N TYR A 527 -7.98 -52.77 -11.17
CA TYR A 527 -7.06 -52.44 -12.31
C TYR A 527 -7.76 -52.10 -13.63
N LEU A 528 -7.44 -50.92 -14.20
CA LEU A 528 -7.39 -50.66 -15.65
C LEU A 528 -6.62 -49.35 -15.91
N HIS A 529 -5.45 -49.52 -16.55
CA HIS A 529 -4.56 -48.65 -17.33
C HIS A 529 -4.22 -47.21 -16.92
#